data_AF-A0A932L6N6-F1
#
_entry.id   AF-A0A932L6N6-F1
#
_cell.length_a   1.000
_cell.length_b   1.000
_cell.length_c   1.000
_cell.angle_alpha   90.00
_cell.angle_beta   90.00
_cell.angle_gamma   90.00
#
_symmetry.space_group_name_H-M   'P 1'
#
loop_
_entity.id
_entity.type
_entity.pdbx_description
1 polymer ?
#
loop_
_entity_poly.entity_id
_entity_poly.type
_entity_poly.pdbx_seq_one_letter_code
_entity_poly.pdbx_strand_id
1 'polypeptide(L)'
;MRFRQTRRRHAGVESAIGALQTGNGLERCRDRSEKGFDRFVALAVLGRNLHVLGKRLIAREACTVKRHAACANSPRPKHFLSSTGR
;
A
#
# COMPACT_ATOMS: atom_id res chain seq x y z
N MET A 1 -8.45 -25.00 13.19
CA MET A 1 -8.47 -23.78 12.35
C MET A 1 -9.68 -23.82 11.42
N ARG A 2 -10.49 -22.76 11.30
CA ARG A 2 -11.70 -22.72 10.45
C ARG A 2 -11.32 -22.53 8.97
N PHE A 3 -11.82 -23.39 8.08
CA PHE A 3 -11.60 -23.42 6.61
C PHE A 3 -11.61 -22.04 5.92
N ARG A 4 -12.47 -21.13 6.39
CA ARG A 4 -12.66 -19.77 5.87
C ARG A 4 -11.42 -18.86 6.04
N GLN A 5 -10.62 -19.04 7.09
CA GLN A 5 -9.39 -18.28 7.33
C GLN A 5 -8.25 -18.73 6.42
N THR A 6 -8.12 -20.04 6.19
CA THR A 6 -7.12 -20.62 5.30
C THR A 6 -7.34 -20.18 3.85
N ARG A 7 -8.59 -20.18 3.37
CA ARG A 7 -8.96 -19.68 2.03
C ARG A 7 -8.60 -18.21 1.80
N ARG A 8 -8.80 -17.34 2.80
CA ARG A 8 -8.42 -15.91 2.70
C ARG A 8 -6.90 -15.71 2.60
N ARG A 9 -6.12 -16.51 3.33
CA ARG A 9 -4.64 -16.49 3.23
C ARG A 9 -4.18 -16.94 1.84
N HIS A 10 -4.79 -17.99 1.29
CA HIS A 10 -4.48 -18.49 -0.05
C HIS A 10 -4.68 -17.42 -1.14
N ALA A 11 -5.81 -16.69 -1.10
CA ALA A 11 -6.06 -15.60 -2.05
C ALA A 11 -4.99 -14.49 -1.98
N GLY A 12 -4.49 -14.18 -0.79
CA GLY A 12 -3.40 -13.23 -0.61
C GLY A 12 -2.07 -13.71 -1.21
N VAL A 13 -1.76 -15.01 -1.06
CA VAL A 13 -0.56 -15.62 -1.62
C VAL A 13 -0.61 -15.64 -3.15
N GLU A 14 -1.71 -16.09 -3.75
CA GLU A 14 -1.90 -16.10 -5.21
C GLU A 14 -1.81 -14.69 -5.81
N SER A 15 -2.41 -13.71 -5.14
CA SER A 15 -2.30 -12.31 -5.56
C SER A 15 -0.86 -11.79 -5.46
N ALA A 16 -0.09 -12.20 -4.44
CA ALA A 16 1.31 -11.85 -4.31
C ALA A 16 2.16 -12.46 -5.44
N ILE A 17 1.92 -13.74 -5.78
CA ILE A 17 2.56 -14.47 -6.88
C ILE A 17 2.25 -13.80 -8.22
N GLY A 18 0.97 -13.56 -8.53
CA GLY A 18 0.57 -12.93 -9.79
C GLY A 18 1.18 -11.54 -9.98
N ALA A 19 1.27 -10.75 -8.90
CA ALA A 19 1.93 -9.45 -8.97
C ALA A 19 3.46 -9.54 -9.10
N LEU A 20 4.11 -10.63 -8.70
CA LEU A 20 5.52 -10.87 -9.04
C LEU A 20 5.68 -11.29 -10.52
N GLN A 21 4.81 -12.16 -11.02
CA GLN A 21 4.86 -12.65 -12.41
C GLN A 21 4.54 -11.53 -13.42
N THR A 22 3.32 -11.00 -13.37
CA THR A 22 2.84 -10.01 -14.34
C THR A 22 3.33 -8.60 -14.01
N GLY A 23 3.39 -8.24 -12.72
CA GLY A 23 3.76 -6.88 -12.29
C GLY A 23 5.26 -6.61 -12.29
N ASN A 24 6.08 -7.65 -12.13
CA ASN A 24 7.52 -7.54 -11.97
C ASN A 24 8.32 -8.43 -12.92
N GLY A 25 7.65 -9.09 -13.87
CA GLY A 25 8.27 -9.87 -14.93
C GLY A 25 8.82 -11.23 -14.50
N LEU A 26 8.53 -11.70 -13.27
CA LEU A 26 9.00 -12.99 -12.74
C LEU A 26 8.21 -14.20 -13.30
N GLU A 27 7.79 -14.12 -14.56
CA GLU A 27 7.07 -15.21 -15.23
C GLU A 27 8.04 -16.21 -15.87
N ARG A 28 9.12 -15.73 -16.49
CA ARG A 28 10.12 -16.59 -17.13
C ARG A 28 11.50 -15.95 -17.15
N CYS A 29 12.47 -16.64 -16.55
CA CYS A 29 13.88 -16.28 -16.71
C CYS A 29 14.40 -16.77 -18.07
N ARG A 30 15.12 -15.91 -18.79
CA ARG A 30 15.78 -16.27 -20.07
C ARG A 30 17.27 -16.61 -19.88
N ASP A 31 17.85 -16.23 -18.75
CA ASP A 31 19.22 -16.59 -18.41
C ASP A 31 19.27 -18.07 -18.00
N ARG A 32 20.33 -18.76 -18.41
CA ARG A 32 20.55 -20.18 -18.13
C ARG A 32 21.60 -20.44 -17.05
N SER A 33 22.23 -19.37 -16.55
CA SER A 33 23.17 -19.43 -15.43
C SER A 33 22.44 -19.28 -14.11
N GLU A 34 22.94 -19.96 -13.08
CA GLU A 34 22.44 -19.83 -11.70
C GLU A 34 22.49 -18.38 -11.21
N LYS A 35 23.64 -17.70 -11.41
CA LYS A 35 23.81 -16.29 -11.05
C LYS A 35 22.80 -15.37 -11.75
N GLY A 36 22.47 -15.67 -13.01
CA GLY A 36 21.47 -14.93 -13.77
C GLY A 36 20.06 -15.13 -13.20
N PHE A 37 19.73 -16.35 -12.83
CA PHE A 37 18.47 -16.68 -12.16
C PHE A 37 18.32 -15.97 -10.81
N ASP A 38 19.36 -15.98 -9.97
CA ASP A 38 19.35 -15.31 -8.67
C ASP A 38 19.12 -13.80 -8.81
N ARG A 39 19.83 -13.16 -9.76
CA ARG A 39 19.65 -11.73 -10.05
C ARG A 39 18.24 -11.43 -10.56
N PHE A 40 17.70 -12.29 -11.41
CA PHE A 40 16.35 -12.15 -11.94
C PHE A 40 15.30 -12.19 -10.82
N VAL A 41 15.41 -13.16 -9.91
CA VAL A 41 14.54 -13.27 -8.73
C VAL A 41 14.70 -12.06 -7.81
N ALA A 42 15.95 -11.69 -7.50
CA ALA A 42 16.25 -10.57 -6.61
C ALA A 42 15.67 -9.25 -7.14
N LEU A 43 15.79 -8.99 -8.45
CA LEU A 43 15.26 -7.78 -9.07
C LEU A 43 13.74 -7.71 -9.00
N ALA A 44 13.04 -8.82 -9.26
CA ALA A 44 11.59 -8.86 -9.14
C ALA A 44 11.12 -8.58 -7.71
N VAL A 45 11.77 -9.20 -6.71
CA VAL A 45 11.46 -8.98 -5.29
C VAL A 45 11.74 -7.53 -4.90
N LEU A 46 12.88 -6.97 -5.31
CA LEU A 46 13.23 -5.57 -5.06
C LEU A 46 12.17 -4.62 -5.63
N GLY A 47 11.79 -4.78 -6.89
CA GLY A 47 10.76 -3.94 -7.52
C GLY A 47 9.43 -4.02 -6.78
N ARG A 48 9.07 -5.19 -6.23
CA ARG A 48 7.82 -5.37 -5.49
C ARG A 48 7.88 -4.64 -4.15
N ASN A 49 9.02 -4.70 -3.48
CA ASN A 49 9.26 -3.97 -2.24
C ASN A 49 9.13 -2.46 -2.45
N LEU A 50 9.71 -1.92 -3.54
CA LEU A 50 9.57 -0.51 -3.88
C LEU A 50 8.10 -0.12 -4.13
N HIS A 51 7.34 -0.94 -4.86
CA HIS A 51 5.90 -0.72 -5.05
C HIS A 51 5.13 -0.69 -3.72
N VAL A 52 5.44 -1.61 -2.80
CA VAL A 52 4.81 -1.66 -1.47
C VAL A 52 5.16 -0.43 -0.65
N LEU A 53 6.42 0.01 -0.68
CA LEU A 53 6.85 1.24 0.00
C LEU A 53 6.13 2.48 -0.56
N GLY A 54 6.07 2.62 -1.88
CA GLY A 54 5.33 3.72 -2.53
C GLY A 54 3.86 3.75 -2.12
N LYS A 55 3.19 2.60 -2.11
CA LYS A 55 1.79 2.49 -1.63
C LYS A 55 1.63 2.93 -0.17
N ARG A 56 2.59 2.60 0.69
CA ARG A 56 2.58 3.02 2.10
C ARG A 56 2.75 4.53 2.26
N LEU A 57 3.61 5.15 1.46
CA LEU A 57 3.81 6.60 1.47
C LEU A 57 2.54 7.34 1.02
N ILE A 58 1.97 6.94 -0.13
CA ILE A 58 0.72 7.52 -0.64
C ILE A 58 -0.42 7.36 0.38
N ALA A 59 -0.54 6.19 1.02
CA ALA A 59 -1.56 5.97 2.04
C ALA A 59 -1.37 6.87 3.27
N ARG A 60 -0.13 7.14 3.67
CA ARG A 60 0.20 8.07 4.77
C ARG A 60 -0.18 9.50 4.42
N GLU A 61 0.17 9.97 3.22
CA GLU A 61 -0.21 11.30 2.72
C GLU A 61 -1.73 11.45 2.59
N ALA A 62 -2.42 10.45 2.07
CA ALA A 62 -3.88 10.49 2.01
C ALA A 62 -4.52 10.56 3.41
N CYS A 63 -3.92 9.90 4.41
CA CYS A 63 -4.37 9.99 5.80
C CYS A 63 -4.14 11.41 6.37
N THR A 64 -2.99 12.02 6.13
CA THR A 64 -2.70 13.38 6.61
C THR A 64 -3.66 14.39 5.98
N VAL A 65 -3.85 14.36 4.66
CA VAL A 65 -4.79 15.23 3.95
C VAL A 65 -6.21 15.05 4.48
N LYS A 66 -6.69 13.81 4.66
CA LYS A 66 -8.02 13.55 5.25
C LYS A 66 -8.16 14.09 6.67
N ARG A 67 -7.10 14.03 7.49
CA ARG A 67 -7.10 14.62 8.84
C ARG A 67 -7.19 16.14 8.80
N HIS A 68 -6.43 16.78 7.91
CA HIS A 68 -6.50 18.24 7.72
C HIS A 68 -7.88 18.67 7.18
N ALA A 69 -8.43 17.95 6.20
CA ALA A 69 -9.76 18.20 5.68
C ALA A 69 -10.85 17.99 6.75
N ALA A 70 -10.74 16.95 7.58
CA ALA A 70 -11.66 16.72 8.70
C ALA A 70 -11.56 17.81 9.78
N CYS A 71 -10.37 18.37 10.02
CA CYS A 71 -10.18 19.51 10.93
C CYS A 71 -10.80 20.79 10.36
N ALA A 72 -10.58 21.06 9.06
CA ALA A 72 -11.14 22.23 8.36
C ALA A 72 -12.67 22.18 8.23
N ASN A 73 -13.25 20.99 8.12
CA ASN A 73 -14.69 20.77 8.01
C ASN A 73 -15.38 20.55 9.37
N SER A 74 -14.65 20.68 10.50
CA SER A 74 -15.27 20.65 11.82
C SER A 74 -16.17 21.89 12.00
N PRO A 75 -17.39 21.76 12.55
CA PRO A 75 -18.23 22.92 12.81
C PRO A 75 -17.49 23.84 13.78
N ARG A 76 -17.20 25.08 13.36
CA ARG A 76 -16.66 26.10 14.27
C ARG A 76 -17.59 26.20 15.49
N PRO A 77 -17.06 26.12 16.73
CA PRO A 77 -17.90 26.26 17.92
C PRO A 77 -18.62 27.61 17.87
N LYS A 78 -19.95 27.61 18.00
CA LYS A 78 -20.80 28.82 17.89
C LYS A 78 -20.70 29.76 19.11
N HIS A 79 -19.59 29.76 19.83
CA HIS A 79 -19.45 30.52 21.06
C HIS A 79 -18.23 31.44 20.99
N PHE A 80 -18.39 32.57 20.29
CA PHE A 80 -17.68 33.82 20.61
C PHE A 80 -18.32 35.02 19.87
N LEU A 81 -19.50 35.46 20.30
CA LEU A 81 -19.91 36.86 20.17
C LEU A 81 -20.59 37.27 21.48
N SER A 82 -19.77 37.47 22.51
CA SER A 82 -20.18 38.17 23.72
C SER A 82 -20.21 39.67 23.43
N SER A 83 -21.42 40.22 23.37
CA SER A 83 -21.80 41.54 23.88
C SER A 83 -20.67 42.59 24.04
N THR A 84 -20.41 43.37 23.00
CA THR A 84 -20.01 44.78 23.18
C THR A 84 -21.23 45.65 22.87
N GLY A 85 -22.11 45.71 23.87
CA GLY A 85 -23.08 46.79 24.00
C GLY A 85 -22.59 47.71 25.11
N ARG A 86 -21.97 48.82 24.72
CA ARG A 86 -21.99 50.11 25.42
C ARG A 86 -21.39 51.17 24.53
#